data_AF-A0A815ERX6-F1
#
_entry.id   AF-A0A815ERX6-F1
#
_cell.length_a   1.000
_cell.length_b   1.000
_cell.length_c   1.000
_cell.angle_alpha   90.00
_cell.angle_beta   90.00
_cell.angle_gamma   90.00
#
_symmetry.space_group_name_H-M   'P 1'
#
loop_
_entity.id
_entity.type
_entity.pdbx_description
1 polymer ?
#
loop_
_entity_poly.entity_id
_entity_poly.type
_entity_poly.pdbx_seq_one_letter_code
_entity_poly.pdbx_strand_id
1 'polypeptide(L)'
;MKNQGNRLLPDNPFLRAKVLQCTYDSLRLQKFGSEDVIYYIWHTPPERYDMNLLKKRKETLVKELIRWNNRLKGQNQETLYAIGNVFTLADVFLFPQLALLIHCGYPIQLHEQLGNFYYKHLCNRPSIHQSFPPHWSTTTSNILTDCSDIILNEK
;
A
#
# COMPACT_ATOMS: atom_id res chain seq x y z
N MET A 1 10.83 1.71 32.80
CA MET A 1 11.26 2.21 31.48
C MET A 1 10.21 3.19 30.99
N LYS A 2 10.52 4.50 30.94
CA LYS A 2 9.61 5.51 30.36
C LYS A 2 9.69 5.40 28.83
N ASN A 3 8.53 5.32 28.18
CA ASN A 3 8.30 5.40 26.73
C ASN A 3 9.36 6.21 25.95
N GLN A 4 10.39 5.57 25.40
CA GLN A 4 11.38 6.22 24.53
C GLN A 4 10.97 6.16 23.04
N GLY A 5 9.89 5.43 22.69
CA GLY A 5 9.38 5.34 21.33
C GLY A 5 8.21 6.31 21.06
N ASN A 6 8.07 6.72 19.79
CA ASN A 6 6.87 7.42 19.33
C ASN A 6 5.62 6.57 19.60
N ARG A 7 4.59 7.15 20.24
CA ARG A 7 3.33 6.46 20.47
C ARG A 7 2.55 6.33 19.16
N LEU A 8 2.50 5.11 18.63
CA LEU A 8 1.79 4.79 17.38
C LEU A 8 0.33 4.35 17.58
N LEU A 9 -0.02 4.01 18.82
CA LEU A 9 -1.39 3.70 19.22
C LEU A 9 -1.92 4.85 20.08
N PRO A 10 -3.10 5.39 19.75
CA PRO A 10 -3.72 6.45 20.52
C PRO A 10 -4.21 5.95 21.89
N ASP A 11 -4.30 6.85 22.86
CA ASP A 11 -4.83 6.54 24.20
C ASP A 11 -6.35 6.39 24.20
N ASN A 12 -7.04 7.12 23.31
CA ASN A 12 -8.48 7.00 23.13
C ASN A 12 -8.85 5.60 22.60
N PRO A 13 -9.69 4.82 23.30
CA PRO A 13 -9.98 3.43 22.94
C PRO A 13 -10.70 3.29 21.60
N PHE A 14 -11.59 4.23 21.25
CA PHE A 14 -12.31 4.22 19.98
C PHE A 14 -11.37 4.48 18.80
N LEU A 15 -10.48 5.47 18.92
CA LEU A 15 -9.47 5.74 17.88
C LEU A 15 -8.48 4.58 17.79
N ARG A 16 -8.11 3.96 18.91
CA ARG A 16 -7.22 2.79 18.94
C ARG A 16 -7.83 1.62 18.20
N ALA A 17 -9.12 1.34 18.40
CA ALA A 17 -9.84 0.30 17.66
C ALA A 17 -9.81 0.54 16.15
N LYS A 18 -10.02 1.80 15.71
CA LYS A 18 -9.91 2.16 14.28
C LYS A 18 -8.51 1.95 13.71
N VAL A 19 -7.47 2.33 14.46
CA VAL A 19 -6.07 2.12 14.05
C VAL A 19 -5.76 0.63 13.93
N LEU A 20 -6.17 -0.18 14.91
CA LEU A 20 -5.96 -1.63 14.87
C LEU A 20 -6.73 -2.27 13.70
N GLN A 21 -8.00 -1.92 13.49
CA GLN A 21 -8.76 -2.40 12.33
C GLN A 21 -8.07 -2.06 11.02
N CYS A 22 -7.63 -0.81 10.84
CA CYS A 22 -6.93 -0.37 9.64
C CYS A 22 -5.59 -1.12 9.45
N THR A 23 -4.88 -1.40 10.54
CA THR A 23 -3.65 -2.18 10.54
C THR A 23 -3.90 -3.59 9.98
N TYR A 24 -4.91 -4.30 10.49
CA TYR A 24 -5.24 -5.63 9.97
C TYR A 24 -5.82 -5.60 8.56
N ASP A 25 -6.61 -4.57 8.21
CA ASP A 25 -7.10 -4.39 6.84
C ASP A 25 -5.95 -4.25 5.85
N SER A 26 -4.84 -3.59 6.23
CA SER A 26 -3.69 -3.38 5.35
C SER A 26 -2.97 -4.67 4.98
N LEU A 27 -3.10 -5.73 5.79
CA LEU A 27 -2.57 -7.07 5.47
C LEU A 27 -3.27 -7.70 4.25
N ARG A 28 -4.45 -7.21 3.86
CA ARG A 28 -5.08 -7.64 2.61
C ARG A 28 -4.27 -7.21 1.39
N LEU A 29 -3.57 -6.06 1.45
CA LEU A 29 -2.66 -5.65 0.37
C LEU A 29 -1.43 -6.54 0.31
N GLN A 30 -0.92 -6.97 1.47
CA GLN A 30 0.13 -8.00 1.50
C GLN A 30 -0.36 -9.28 0.82
N LYS A 31 -1.59 -9.71 1.12
CA LYS A 31 -2.17 -10.90 0.50
C LYS A 31 -2.32 -10.76 -1.02
N PHE A 32 -3.09 -9.77 -1.48
CA PHE A 32 -3.45 -9.66 -2.89
C PHE A 32 -2.33 -9.14 -3.78
N GLY A 33 -1.47 -8.27 -3.25
CA GLY A 33 -0.38 -7.69 -4.00
C GLY A 33 0.90 -8.51 -3.88
N SER A 34 1.39 -8.67 -2.65
CA SER A 34 2.66 -9.33 -2.40
C SER A 34 2.57 -10.84 -2.62
N GLU A 35 1.68 -11.55 -1.94
CA GLU A 35 1.63 -13.02 -2.04
C GLU A 35 1.06 -13.51 -3.37
N ASP A 36 -0.12 -13.04 -3.73
CA ASP A 36 -0.87 -13.60 -4.87
C ASP A 36 -0.23 -13.24 -6.21
N VAL A 37 0.42 -12.07 -6.33
CA VAL A 37 1.02 -11.63 -7.59
C VAL A 37 2.55 -11.66 -7.53
N ILE A 38 3.18 -10.86 -6.67
CA ILE A 38 4.64 -10.66 -6.68
C ILE A 38 5.37 -11.95 -6.32
N TYR A 39 5.02 -12.58 -5.19
CA TYR A 39 5.68 -13.79 -4.72
C TYR A 39 5.33 -14.97 -5.60
N TYR A 40 4.12 -15.04 -6.14
CA TYR A 40 3.79 -16.07 -7.14
C TYR A 40 4.76 -15.98 -8.33
N ILE A 41 5.00 -14.79 -8.88
CA ILE A 41 5.94 -14.60 -9.99
C ILE A 41 7.38 -14.88 -9.57
N TRP A 42 7.82 -14.44 -8.39
CA TRP A 42 9.20 -14.67 -7.92
C TRP A 42 9.53 -16.14 -7.64
N HIS A 43 8.56 -16.93 -7.19
CA HIS A 43 8.79 -18.32 -6.76
C HIS A 43 8.27 -19.36 -7.76
N THR A 44 7.59 -18.94 -8.83
CA THR A 44 7.09 -19.84 -9.87
C THR A 44 7.94 -19.70 -11.13
N PRO A 45 8.41 -20.79 -11.74
CA PRO A 45 9.06 -20.73 -13.05
C PRO A 45 8.11 -20.18 -14.13
N PRO A 46 8.59 -19.36 -15.08
CA PRO A 46 7.74 -18.75 -16.11
C PRO A 46 6.89 -19.73 -16.92
N GLU A 47 7.37 -20.96 -17.13
CA GLU A 47 6.67 -22.01 -17.87
C GLU A 47 5.43 -22.52 -17.13
N ARG A 48 5.32 -22.23 -15.83
CA ARG A 48 4.21 -22.63 -14.96
C ARG A 48 3.27 -21.47 -14.63
N TYR A 49 3.43 -20.31 -15.26
CA TYR A 49 2.54 -19.19 -15.05
C TYR A 49 1.13 -19.50 -15.57
N ASP A 50 0.16 -19.42 -14.68
CA ASP A 50 -1.24 -19.34 -15.06
C ASP A 50 -1.60 -17.86 -15.30
N MET A 51 -1.60 -17.48 -16.57
CA MET A 51 -1.88 -16.10 -16.99
C MET A 51 -3.32 -15.67 -16.67
N ASN A 52 -4.29 -16.60 -16.67
CA ASN A 52 -5.67 -16.29 -16.31
C ASN A 52 -5.80 -16.01 -14.81
N LEU A 53 -5.13 -16.83 -13.98
CA LEU A 53 -5.05 -16.62 -12.54
C LEU A 53 -4.37 -15.29 -12.20
N LEU A 54 -3.24 -14.99 -12.85
CA LEU A 54 -2.50 -13.74 -12.68
C LEU A 54 -3.37 -12.53 -13.02
N LYS A 55 -4.09 -12.57 -14.14
CA LYS A 55 -5.02 -11.50 -14.53
C LYS A 55 -6.07 -11.25 -13.44
N LYS A 56 -6.77 -12.31 -12.99
CA LYS A 56 -7.80 -12.21 -11.94
C LYS A 56 -7.24 -11.68 -10.61
N ARG A 57 -6.03 -12.07 -10.24
CA ARG A 57 -5.36 -11.58 -9.03
C ARG A 57 -4.99 -10.09 -9.14
N LYS A 58 -4.48 -9.65 -10.29
CA LYS A 58 -4.22 -8.22 -10.55
C LYS A 58 -5.51 -7.39 -10.53
N GLU A 59 -6.60 -7.88 -11.11
CA GLU A 59 -7.92 -7.25 -11.00
C GLU A 59 -8.39 -7.13 -9.54
N THR A 60 -8.18 -8.18 -8.74
CA THR A 60 -8.50 -8.18 -7.30
C THR A 60 -7.66 -7.15 -6.53
N LEU A 61 -6.36 -7.08 -6.83
CA LEU A 61 -5.46 -6.07 -6.26
C LEU A 61 -5.91 -4.64 -6.61
N VAL A 62 -6.24 -4.39 -7.87
CA VAL A 62 -6.72 -3.07 -8.32
C VAL A 62 -7.99 -2.67 -7.57
N LYS A 63 -8.96 -3.58 -7.43
CA LYS A 63 -10.18 -3.33 -6.66
C LYS A 63 -9.91 -3.00 -5.20
N GLU A 64 -8.97 -3.69 -4.56
CA GLU A 64 -8.58 -3.39 -3.19
C GLU A 64 -7.93 -2.00 -3.07
N LEU A 65 -7.08 -1.61 -4.03
CA LEU A 65 -6.44 -0.29 -4.04
C LEU A 65 -7.43 0.84 -4.33
N ILE A 66 -8.44 0.62 -5.19
CA ILE A 66 -9.57 1.55 -5.37
C ILE A 66 -10.32 1.73 -4.04
N ARG A 67 -10.59 0.63 -3.32
CA ARG A 67 -11.22 0.69 -1.99
C ARG A 67 -10.38 1.49 -0.99
N TRP A 68 -9.06 1.32 -0.98
CA TRP A 68 -8.16 2.11 -0.14
C TRP A 68 -8.16 3.60 -0.53
N ASN A 69 -8.09 3.90 -1.82
CA ASN A 69 -8.18 5.27 -2.32
C ASN A 69 -9.48 5.94 -1.87
N ASN A 70 -10.61 5.26 -2.02
CA ASN A 70 -11.93 5.77 -1.60
C ASN A 70 -12.04 5.90 -0.08
N ARG A 71 -11.49 4.96 0.68
CA ARG A 71 -11.44 5.04 2.15
C ARG A 71 -10.68 6.27 2.61
N LEU A 72 -9.55 6.59 1.98
CA LEU A 72 -8.76 7.76 2.32
C LEU A 72 -9.40 9.05 1.81
N LYS A 73 -10.25 9.02 0.78
CA LYS A 73 -10.77 10.24 0.14
C LYS A 73 -11.59 11.11 1.10
N GLY A 74 -12.18 10.51 2.15
CA GLY A 74 -12.85 11.24 3.24
C GLY A 74 -13.90 12.26 2.78
N GLN A 75 -14.36 13.12 3.71
CA GLN A 75 -15.13 14.34 3.36
C GLN A 75 -14.24 15.58 3.30
N ASN A 76 -13.04 15.53 3.90
CA ASN A 76 -12.03 16.56 3.81
C ASN A 76 -11.04 16.13 2.72
N GLN A 77 -10.84 16.98 1.73
CA GLN A 77 -10.26 16.64 0.43
C GLN A 77 -8.81 16.11 0.45
N GLU A 78 -8.13 16.06 1.61
CA GLU A 78 -6.71 15.70 1.69
C GLU A 78 -6.37 14.95 3.00
N THR A 79 -6.61 13.64 3.05
CA THR A 79 -6.15 12.79 4.16
C THR A 79 -4.69 12.35 3.94
N LEU A 80 -3.80 12.79 4.82
CA LEU A 80 -2.35 12.53 4.73
C LEU A 80 -1.87 11.26 5.47
N TYR A 81 -2.75 10.66 6.28
CA TYR A 81 -2.47 9.46 7.07
C TYR A 81 -3.61 8.45 6.94
N ALA A 82 -3.36 7.19 7.29
CA ALA A 82 -4.32 6.10 7.12
C ALA A 82 -5.56 6.27 8.03
N ILE A 83 -5.39 6.89 9.21
CA ILE A 83 -6.44 7.20 10.15
C ILE A 83 -6.18 8.57 10.80
N GLY A 84 -7.15 9.48 10.68
CA GLY A 84 -7.09 10.80 11.32
C GLY A 84 -6.01 11.69 10.70
N ASN A 85 -5.38 12.52 11.54
CA ASN A 85 -4.40 13.54 11.14
C ASN A 85 -2.99 13.31 11.71
N VAL A 86 -2.71 12.11 12.23
CA VAL A 86 -1.42 11.75 12.82
C VAL A 86 -0.94 10.41 12.28
N PHE A 87 0.38 10.22 12.26
CA PHE A 87 1.00 8.95 11.90
C PHE A 87 0.77 7.91 13.01
N THR A 88 0.27 6.74 12.64
CA THR A 88 -0.12 5.67 13.57
C THR A 88 0.43 4.31 13.14
N LEU A 89 0.14 3.26 13.91
CA LEU A 89 0.48 1.88 13.56
C LEU A 89 -0.11 1.46 12.20
N ALA A 90 -1.27 2.01 11.81
CA ALA A 90 -1.88 1.73 10.52
C ALA A 90 -0.97 2.14 9.35
N ASP A 91 -0.28 3.29 9.46
CA ASP A 91 0.64 3.78 8.44
C ASP A 91 1.91 2.92 8.35
N VAL A 92 2.40 2.44 9.49
CA VAL A 92 3.56 1.54 9.57
C VAL A 92 3.31 0.24 8.81
N PHE A 93 2.08 -0.26 8.79
CA PHE A 93 1.75 -1.48 8.06
C PHE A 93 1.32 -1.22 6.61
N LEU A 94 0.55 -0.16 6.35
CA LEU A 94 0.05 0.16 5.01
C LEU A 94 1.18 0.62 4.07
N PHE A 95 2.04 1.53 4.54
CA PHE A 95 3.04 2.16 3.68
C PHE A 95 4.03 1.17 3.05
N PRO A 96 4.65 0.23 3.79
CA PRO A 96 5.59 -0.71 3.18
C PRO A 96 4.95 -1.60 2.11
N GLN A 97 3.67 -1.98 2.28
CA GLN A 97 2.96 -2.74 1.26
C GLN A 97 2.80 -1.91 -0.02
N LEU A 98 2.34 -0.67 0.09
CA LEU A 98 2.22 0.23 -1.07
C LEU A 98 3.57 0.49 -1.74
N ALA A 99 4.61 0.75 -0.95
CA ALA A 99 5.95 1.02 -1.46
C ALA A 99 6.49 -0.16 -2.28
N LEU A 100 6.27 -1.40 -1.84
CA LEU A 100 6.65 -2.59 -2.60
C LEU A 100 5.86 -2.72 -3.91
N LEU A 101 4.56 -2.45 -3.91
CA LEU A 101 3.74 -2.49 -5.14
C LEU A 101 4.25 -1.47 -6.16
N ILE A 102 4.57 -0.26 -5.70
CA ILE A 102 5.11 0.82 -6.54
C ILE A 102 6.49 0.45 -7.09
N HIS A 103 7.35 -0.12 -6.24
CA HIS A 103 8.66 -0.63 -6.66
C HIS A 103 8.54 -1.73 -7.74
N CYS A 104 7.45 -2.51 -7.68
CA CYS A 104 7.09 -3.52 -8.69
C CYS A 104 6.30 -2.96 -9.88
N GLY A 105 6.24 -1.64 -10.05
CA GLY A 105 5.71 -0.98 -11.23
C GLY A 105 4.22 -0.63 -11.16
N TYR A 106 3.57 -0.73 -9.99
CA TYR A 106 2.17 -0.36 -9.86
C TYR A 106 1.96 1.16 -10.08
N PRO A 107 1.03 1.58 -10.96
CA PRO A 107 0.82 2.99 -11.31
C PRO A 107 -0.02 3.73 -10.25
N ILE A 108 0.50 3.85 -9.03
CA ILE A 108 -0.25 4.40 -7.88
C ILE A 108 -0.77 5.82 -8.10
N GLN A 109 -0.14 6.59 -8.99
CA GLN A 109 -0.46 7.97 -9.32
C GLN A 109 -1.84 8.11 -9.98
N LEU A 110 -2.39 7.00 -10.51
CA LEU A 110 -3.77 6.93 -11.01
C LEU A 110 -4.83 6.93 -9.91
N HIS A 111 -4.41 6.70 -8.65
CA HIS A 111 -5.20 6.83 -7.43
C HIS A 111 -4.90 8.16 -6.76
N GLU A 112 -5.79 9.13 -6.94
CA GLU A 112 -5.60 10.51 -6.48
C GLU A 112 -5.25 10.59 -4.98
N GLN A 113 -6.09 10.03 -4.11
CA GLN A 113 -5.87 10.12 -2.67
C GLN A 113 -4.69 9.27 -2.20
N LEU A 114 -4.65 8.02 -2.63
CA LEU A 114 -3.68 7.04 -2.15
C LEU A 114 -2.26 7.33 -2.66
N GLY A 115 -2.14 7.72 -3.93
CA GLY A 115 -0.87 8.01 -4.57
C GLY A 115 -0.41 9.45 -4.40
N ASN A 116 -1.26 10.43 -4.74
CA ASN A 116 -0.83 11.83 -4.81
C ASN A 116 -0.80 12.54 -3.46
N PHE A 117 -1.64 12.14 -2.51
CA PHE A 117 -1.64 12.73 -1.17
C PHE A 117 -0.93 11.83 -0.17
N TYR A 118 -1.46 10.62 0.07
CA TYR A 118 -0.96 9.74 1.12
C TYR A 118 0.48 9.28 0.91
N TYR A 119 0.76 8.59 -0.21
CA TYR A 119 2.09 8.02 -0.47
C TYR A 119 3.17 9.10 -0.57
N LYS A 120 2.93 10.16 -1.36
CA LYS A 120 3.88 11.27 -1.51
C LYS A 120 4.17 11.97 -0.18
N HIS A 121 3.16 12.22 0.64
CA HIS A 121 3.36 12.80 1.98
C HIS A 121 4.25 11.92 2.85
N LEU A 122 3.98 10.62 2.90
CA LEU A 122 4.76 9.70 3.73
C LEU A 122 6.19 9.50 3.25
N CYS A 123 6.45 9.54 1.94
CA CYS A 123 7.82 9.49 1.40
C CYS A 123 8.73 10.61 1.95
N ASN A 124 8.15 11.76 2.34
CA ASN A 124 8.91 12.88 2.92
C ASN A 124 9.24 12.70 4.41
N ARG A 125 8.76 11.63 5.06
CA ARG A 125 9.06 11.40 6.49
C ARG A 125 10.52 10.95 6.66
N PRO A 126 11.29 11.56 7.58
CA PRO A 126 12.68 11.17 7.83
C PRO A 126 12.85 9.68 8.16
N SER A 127 11.93 9.11 8.94
CA SER A 127 11.95 7.69 9.30
C SER A 127 11.76 6.76 8.11
N ILE A 128 10.97 7.18 7.11
CA ILE A 128 10.74 6.41 5.89
C ILE A 128 11.97 6.53 4.98
N HIS A 129 12.46 7.76 4.77
CA HIS A 129 13.68 7.99 3.99
C HIS A 129 14.88 7.16 4.51
N GLN A 130 15.03 7.05 5.83
CA GLN A 130 16.11 6.27 6.45
C GLN A 130 15.93 4.75 6.37
N SER A 131 14.70 4.27 6.19
CA SER A 131 14.38 2.84 6.18
C SER A 131 14.04 2.29 4.80
N PHE A 132 14.09 3.15 3.76
CA PHE A 132 13.94 2.72 2.38
C PHE A 132 15.03 1.68 2.02
N PRO A 133 14.68 0.55 1.37
CA PRO A 133 15.67 -0.44 0.99
C PRO A 133 16.72 0.16 0.05
N PRO A 134 18.03 0.15 0.39
CA PRO A 134 19.05 0.85 -0.38
C PRO A 134 19.17 0.38 -1.84
N HIS A 135 18.94 -0.92 -2.08
CA HIS A 135 19.04 -1.48 -3.43
C HIS A 135 17.92 -1.01 -4.38
N TRP A 136 16.81 -0.48 -3.84
CA TRP A 136 15.68 -0.01 -4.66
C TRP A 136 16.00 1.24 -5.49
N SER A 137 17.07 1.98 -5.19
CA SER A 137 17.50 3.11 -6.03
C SER A 137 18.09 2.67 -7.37
N THR A 138 18.51 1.41 -7.47
CA THR A 138 19.17 0.85 -8.66
C THR A 138 18.41 -0.30 -9.30
N THR A 139 17.37 -0.81 -8.64
CA THR A 139 16.53 -1.90 -9.14
C THR A 139 15.10 -1.44 -9.29
N THR A 140 14.41 -1.96 -10.31
CA THR A 140 12.96 -1.82 -10.45
C THR A 140 12.42 -3.13 -11.00
N SER A 141 11.15 -3.41 -10.73
CA SER A 141 10.42 -4.55 -11.27
C SER A 141 9.22 -4.04 -12.08
N ASN A 142 8.86 -4.76 -13.14
CA ASN A 142 7.76 -4.43 -14.04
C ASN A 142 6.53 -5.34 -13.88
N ILE A 143 6.46 -6.08 -12.77
CA ILE A 143 5.41 -7.09 -12.52
C ILE A 143 3.98 -6.51 -12.60
N LEU A 144 3.80 -5.24 -12.19
CA LEU A 144 2.50 -4.61 -12.02
C LEU A 144 2.23 -3.45 -13.01
N THR A 145 3.07 -3.27 -14.03
CA THR A 145 2.91 -2.13 -14.97
C THR A 145 1.63 -2.23 -15.79
N ASP A 146 1.17 -3.45 -16.10
CA ASP A 146 -0.07 -3.74 -16.82
C ASP A 146 -1.35 -3.45 -16.01
N CYS A 147 -1.24 -3.17 -14.70
CA CYS A 147 -2.38 -2.74 -13.90
C CYS A 147 -2.94 -1.38 -14.33
N SER A 148 -2.20 -0.57 -15.11
CA SER A 148 -2.71 0.70 -15.67
C SER A 148 -3.98 0.48 -16.46
N ASP A 149 -3.99 -0.55 -17.32
CA ASP A 149 -5.09 -0.82 -18.24
C ASP A 149 -6.32 -1.29 -17.46
N ILE A 150 -6.10 -2.08 -16.42
CA ILE A 150 -7.16 -2.53 -15.51
C ILE A 150 -7.81 -1.33 -14.79
N ILE A 151 -7.00 -0.40 -14.27
CA ILE A 151 -7.51 0.79 -13.57
C ILE A 151 -8.33 1.69 -14.50
N LEU A 152 -7.85 1.89 -15.73
CA LEU A 152 -8.53 2.76 -16.70
C LEU A 152 -9.85 2.17 -17.19
N ASN A 153 -10.00 0.84 -17.19
CA ASN A 153 -11.24 0.16 -17.57
C ASN A 153 -12.29 0.08 -16.43
N GLU A 154 -11.92 0.40 -15.19
CA GLU A 154 -12.81 0.41 -14.02
C GLU A 154 -13.31 1.83 -13.64
N LYS A 155 -12.85 2.88 -14.34
CA LYS A 155 -13.30 4.28 -14.19
C LYS A 155 -14.44 4.61 -15.15
#